data_AF-A0A920M0F9-F1
#
_entry.id   AF-A0A920M0F9-F1
#
_cell.length_a   1.000
_cell.length_b   1.000
_cell.length_c   1.000
_cell.angle_alpha   90.00
_cell.angle_beta   90.00
_cell.angle_gamma   90.00
#
_symmetry.space_group_name_H-M   'P 1'
#
loop_
_entity.id
_entity.type
_entity.pdbx_description
1 polymer ?
#
loop_
_entity_poly.entity_id
_entity_poly.type
_entity_poly.pdbx_seq_one_letter_code
_entity_poly.pdbx_strand_id
1 'polypeptide(L)'
;MCYGIRTDFQGQLFDGSKELLAIADNLKELKTICSMCEKKATMVVRLNQEGEVVLEGEKIVIGGNDIYKTLCRKHFRQLTKLI
;
A
#
# COMPACT_ATOMS: atom_id res chain seq x y z
N MET A 1 -21.10 1.22 6.55
CA MET A 1 -19.71 1.01 7.02
C MET A 1 -18.95 0.30 5.92
N CYS A 2 -17.80 0.84 5.51
CA CYS A 2 -17.02 0.35 4.36
C CYS A 2 -15.58 0.06 4.78
N TYR A 3 -14.94 -0.91 4.12
CA TYR A 3 -13.54 -1.29 4.38
C TYR A 3 -12.83 -1.47 3.03
N GLY A 4 -11.56 -1.08 2.98
CA GLY A 4 -10.80 -1.17 1.74
C GLY A 4 -9.36 -0.71 1.89
N ILE A 5 -8.57 -0.97 0.85
CA ILE A 5 -7.19 -0.53 0.75
C ILE A 5 -7.20 0.93 0.28
N ARG A 6 -6.44 1.79 0.96
CA ARG A 6 -6.40 3.22 0.64
C ARG A 6 -5.62 3.50 -0.65
N THR A 7 -4.42 2.95 -0.76
CA THR A 7 -3.47 3.24 -1.83
C THR A 7 -3.00 1.98 -2.53
N ASP A 8 -2.67 2.09 -3.81
CA ASP A 8 -1.99 1.05 -4.57
C ASP A 8 -0.49 0.97 -4.25
N PHE A 9 0.21 0.11 -4.99
CA PHE A 9 1.65 -0.14 -4.82
C PHE A 9 2.54 1.05 -5.23
N GLN A 10 1.99 2.03 -5.95
CA GLN A 10 2.65 3.29 -6.30
C GLN A 10 2.36 4.39 -5.27
N GLY A 11 1.54 4.11 -4.26
CA GLY A 11 1.12 5.08 -3.26
C GLY A 11 -0.01 6.00 -3.73
N GLN A 12 -0.65 5.70 -4.87
CA GLN A 12 -1.79 6.46 -5.39
C GLN A 12 -3.08 5.96 -4.77
N LEU A 13 -4.03 6.86 -4.54
CA LEU A 13 -5.36 6.47 -4.04
C LEU A 13 -6.10 5.61 -5.08
N PHE A 14 -6.84 4.61 -4.61
CA PHE A 14 -7.88 3.99 -5.42
C PHE A 14 -9.05 4.97 -5.57
N ASP A 15 -9.65 5.04 -6.76
CA ASP A 15 -10.71 6.04 -7.05
C ASP A 15 -11.88 5.91 -6.08
N GLY A 16 -12.39 4.69 -5.85
CA GLY A 16 -13.45 4.46 -4.86
C GLY A 16 -13.01 4.82 -3.44
N SER A 17 -11.77 4.52 -3.06
CA SER A 17 -11.23 4.90 -1.75
C SER A 17 -11.10 6.41 -1.60
N LYS A 18 -10.74 7.13 -2.67
CA LYS A 18 -10.64 8.60 -2.68
C LYS A 18 -11.99 9.25 -2.38
N GLU A 19 -13.05 8.80 -3.04
CA GLU A 19 -14.40 9.32 -2.82
C GLU A 19 -14.89 9.01 -1.40
N LEU A 20 -14.70 7.77 -0.93
CA LEU A 20 -15.07 7.39 0.44
C LEU A 20 -14.33 8.20 1.50
N LEU A 21 -13.05 8.52 1.27
CA LEU A 21 -12.25 9.34 2.19
C LEU A 21 -12.70 10.80 2.20
N ALA A 22 -13.23 11.33 1.11
CA ALA A 22 -13.69 12.71 1.02
C ALA A 22 -14.97 12.96 1.84
N ILE A 23 -15.82 11.93 2.00
CA ILE A 23 -17.11 12.03 2.69
C ILE A 23 -17.16 11.35 4.07
N ALA A 24 -16.05 10.75 4.52
CA ALA A 24 -16.04 9.98 5.76
C ALA A 24 -16.02 10.88 7.01
N ASP A 25 -17.04 10.76 7.87
CA ASP A 25 -17.03 11.39 9.20
C ASP A 25 -16.03 10.71 10.16
N ASN A 26 -15.86 9.40 10.02
CA ASN A 26 -15.01 8.59 10.90
C ASN A 26 -14.06 7.71 10.11
N LEU A 27 -12.77 7.78 10.45
CA LEU A 27 -11.72 6.97 9.82
C LEU A 27 -10.98 6.12 10.85
N LYS A 28 -11.04 4.80 10.67
CA LYS A 28 -10.28 3.85 11.48
C LYS A 28 -9.24 3.13 10.63
N GLU A 29 -7.98 3.48 10.82
CA GLU A 29 -6.87 2.82 10.13
C GLU A 29 -6.54 1.49 10.83
N LEU A 30 -6.58 0.39 10.07
CA LEU A 30 -6.07 -0.90 10.53
C LEU A 30 -4.54 -0.88 10.49
N LYS A 31 -3.92 -1.20 11.62
CA LYS A 31 -2.46 -1.13 11.77
C LYS A 31 -1.85 -2.51 11.59
N THR A 32 -0.83 -2.58 10.76
CA THR A 32 0.10 -3.71 10.67
C THR A 32 1.51 -3.22 10.94
N ILE A 33 2.46 -4.14 11.08
CA ILE A 33 3.88 -3.83 11.34
C ILE A 33 4.63 -3.82 10.01
N CYS A 34 5.54 -2.86 9.84
CA CYS A 34 6.38 -2.77 8.65
C CYS A 34 7.33 -3.97 8.58
N SER A 35 7.44 -4.60 7.41
CA SER A 35 8.31 -5.79 7.25
C SER A 35 9.80 -5.51 7.48
N MET A 36 10.22 -4.24 7.49
CA MET A 36 11.62 -3.82 7.69
C MET A 36 11.88 -3.13 9.04
N CYS A 37 10.86 -2.83 9.84
CA CYS A 37 11.04 -2.20 11.16
C CYS A 37 9.77 -2.28 12.00
N GLU A 38 9.87 -1.99 13.29
CA GLU A 38 8.76 -2.06 14.25
C GLU A 38 7.74 -0.90 14.14
N LYS A 39 7.84 -0.05 13.12
CA LYS A 39 6.91 1.07 12.91
C LYS A 39 5.64 0.59 12.21
N LYS A 40 4.55 1.34 12.43
CA LYS A 40 3.27 1.15 11.73
C LYS A 40 3.47 1.13 10.21
N ALA A 41 3.00 0.07 9.56
CA ALA A 41 2.91 0.00 8.11
C ALA A 41 1.67 0.74 7.62
N THR A 42 1.85 1.55 6.57
CA THR A 42 0.76 2.34 5.96
C THR A 42 0.79 2.32 4.44
N MET A 43 1.78 1.63 3.86
CA MET A 43 2.00 1.51 2.41
C MET A 43 2.22 0.05 2.06
N VAL A 44 2.03 -0.29 0.79
CA VAL A 44 2.31 -1.61 0.24
C VAL A 44 3.23 -1.44 -0.97
N VAL A 45 4.18 -2.34 -1.14
CA VAL A 45 4.95 -2.47 -2.40
C VAL A 45 4.58 -3.78 -3.06
N ARG A 46 4.63 -3.80 -4.40
CA ARG A 46 4.48 -5.02 -5.20
C ARG A 46 5.87 -5.56 -5.54
N LEU A 47 6.03 -6.88 -5.46
CA LEU A 47 7.24 -7.59 -5.82
C LEU A 47 7.03 -8.38 -7.12
N ASN A 48 8.07 -8.51 -7.93
CA ASN A 48 8.10 -9.46 -9.06
C ASN A 48 8.49 -10.87 -8.55
N GLN A 49 8.58 -11.84 -9.46
CA GLN A 49 8.99 -13.21 -9.14
C GLN A 49 10.42 -13.32 -8.59
N GLU A 50 11.25 -12.32 -8.85
CA GLU A 50 12.65 -12.23 -8.40
C GLU A 50 12.77 -11.50 -7.03
N GLY A 51 11.65 -11.03 -6.46
CA GLY A 51 11.61 -10.31 -5.19
C GLY A 51 11.95 -8.83 -5.29
N GLU A 52 12.08 -8.28 -6.49
CA GLU A 52 12.35 -6.87 -6.75
C GLU A 52 11.06 -6.04 -6.77
N VAL A 53 11.18 -4.75 -6.44
CA VAL A 53 10.03 -3.86 -6.35
C VAL A 53 9.59 -3.42 -7.74
N VAL A 54 8.30 -3.65 -8.01
CA VAL A 54 7.64 -3.23 -9.24
C VAL A 54 7.16 -1.78 -9.09
N LEU A 55 7.56 -0.91 -10.01
CA LEU A 55 7.20 0.52 -10.01
C LEU A 55 6.12 0.87 -11.04
N GLU A 56 5.93 0.04 -12.05
CA GLU A 56 5.00 0.26 -13.16
C GLU A 56 4.20 -1.01 -13.45
N GLY A 57 3.01 -0.86 -14.03
CA GLY A 57 2.13 -1.96 -14.38
C GLY A 57 0.68 -1.72 -13.95
N GLU A 58 -0.17 -2.71 -14.18
CA GLU A 58 -1.59 -2.60 -13.87
C GLU A 58 -1.82 -2.45 -12.36
N LYS A 59 -2.69 -1.51 -11.96
CA LYS A 59 -3.01 -1.30 -10.54
C LYS A 59 -3.56 -2.54 -9.86
N ILE A 60 -4.36 -3.34 -10.57
CA ILE A 60 -5.07 -4.49 -10.02
C ILE A 60 -4.36 -5.76 -10.48
N VAL A 61 -3.74 -6.46 -9.53
CA VAL A 61 -3.22 -7.82 -9.73
C VAL A 61 -3.63 -8.65 -8.53
N ILE A 62 -4.36 -9.73 -8.79
CA ILE A 62 -4.80 -10.68 -7.76
C ILE A 62 -3.63 -11.60 -7.44
N GLY A 63 -3.19 -11.59 -6.17
CA GLY A 63 -2.09 -12.42 -5.70
C GLY A 63 -1.94 -12.36 -4.18
N GLY A 64 -1.15 -13.29 -3.63
CA GLY A 64 -0.95 -13.46 -2.18
C GLY A 64 0.29 -12.74 -1.62
N ASN A 65 0.76 -13.22 -0.47
CA ASN A 65 1.90 -12.64 0.27
C ASN A 65 3.23 -12.66 -0.48
N ASP A 66 3.35 -13.52 -1.50
CA ASP A 66 4.58 -13.62 -2.29
C ASP A 66 4.79 -12.39 -3.19
N ILE A 67 3.73 -11.59 -3.39
CA ILE A 67 3.71 -10.47 -4.35
C ILE A 67 3.59 -9.12 -3.64
N TYR A 68 3.24 -9.06 -2.34
CA TYR A 68 3.02 -7.81 -1.63
C TYR A 68 3.73 -7.76 -0.27
N LYS A 69 4.43 -6.65 0.00
CA LYS A 69 5.01 -6.35 1.32
C LYS A 69 4.43 -5.07 1.91
N THR A 70 4.08 -5.11 3.20
CA THR A 70 3.57 -3.96 3.95
C THR A 70 4.72 -3.18 4.60
N LEU A 71 4.78 -1.87 4.34
CA LEU A 71 5.88 -1.02 4.76
C LEU A 71 5.41 0.29 5.40
N CYS A 72 6.27 0.87 6.23
CA CYS A 72 6.11 2.26 6.65
C CYS A 72 6.51 3.20 5.51
N ARG A 73 6.02 4.45 5.53
CA ARG A 73 6.31 5.45 4.49
C ARG A 73 7.80 5.66 4.22
N LYS A 74 8.67 5.54 5.24
CA LYS A 74 10.12 5.69 5.10
C LYS A 74 10.71 4.59 4.20
N HIS A 75 10.45 3.32 4.52
CA HIS A 75 10.98 2.19 3.76
C HIS A 75 10.34 2.09 2.37
N PHE A 76 9.06 2.46 2.24
CA PHE A 76 8.42 2.60 0.94
C PHE A 76 9.22 3.54 0.02
N ARG A 77 9.48 4.77 0.47
CA ARG A 77 10.26 5.76 -0.29
C ARG A 77 11.67 5.30 -0.63
N GLN A 78 12.34 4.61 0.29
CA GLN A 78 13.69 4.10 0.06
C GLN A 78 13.73 3.04 -1.05
N LEU A 79 12.71 2.18 -1.11
CA LEU A 79 12.63 1.12 -2.11
C LEU A 79 12.11 1.62 -3.46
N THR A 80 11.07 2.46 -3.46
CA THR A 80 10.41 2.88 -4.70
C THR A 80 10.99 4.14 -5.30
N LYS A 81 11.64 4.98 -4.48
CA LYS A 81 11.99 6.38 -4.83
C LYS A 81 10.79 7.22 -5.30
N LEU A 82 9.57 6.74 -5.05
CA LEU A 82 8.32 7.45 -5.30
C LEU A 82 7.97 8.29 -4.08
N ILE A 83 7.52 9.54 -4.32
CA ILE A 83 6.99 10.50 -3.33
C ILE A 83 8.04 11.08 -2.38
#